data_AF-A0A7C9ED45-F1
#
_entry.id   AF-A0A7C9ED45-F1
#
_cell.length_a   1.000
_cell.length_b   1.000
_cell.length_c   1.000
_cell.angle_alpha   90.00
_cell.angle_beta   90.00
_cell.angle_gamma   90.00
#
_symmetry.space_group_name_H-M   'P 1'
#
loop_
_entity.id
_entity.type
_entity.pdbx_description
1 polymer ?
#
loop_
_entity_poly.entity_id
_entity_poly.type
_entity_poly.pdbx_seq_one_letter_code
_entity_poly.pdbx_strand_id
1 'polypeptide(L)'
;GINTVMYYSPTIVQMAGFHSNQLALQLSLIVAALNAAGTIAGIYLIDHMGRRPLALSSLSGVFVSLVVLAVSFFLQSTSFLAVAGLALYIIFFSPGMGPVPWTVNSEIYPQAYRGICGGMAATVNWVSNVIVSESFLSIAAAA
;
A
#
# COMPACT_ATOMS: atom_id res chain seq x y z
N GLY A 1 3.57 -3.76 -4.60
CA GLY A 1 3.64 -2.80 -3.47
C GLY A 1 2.42 -2.95 -2.60
N ILE A 2 1.53 -1.95 -2.55
CA ILE A 2 0.24 -2.07 -1.84
C ILE A 2 -0.57 -3.28 -2.34
N ASN A 3 -0.56 -3.57 -3.65
CA ASN A 3 -1.28 -4.71 -4.21
C ASN A 3 -0.78 -6.03 -3.62
N THR A 4 0.54 -6.20 -3.50
CA THR A 4 1.19 -7.32 -2.82
C THR A 4 0.78 -7.43 -1.35
N VAL A 5 0.74 -6.29 -0.63
CA VAL A 5 0.22 -6.22 0.75
C VAL A 5 -1.24 -6.66 0.82
N MET A 6 -2.08 -6.26 -0.14
CA MET A 6 -3.49 -6.62 -0.17
C MET A 6 -3.69 -8.10 -0.56
N TYR A 7 -2.92 -8.63 -1.52
CA TYR A 7 -2.98 -10.02 -1.95
C TYR A 7 -2.51 -10.98 -0.87
N TYR A 8 -1.41 -10.63 -0.19
CA TYR A 8 -0.79 -11.47 0.83
C TYR A 8 -1.09 -11.01 2.25
N SER A 9 -2.04 -10.10 2.47
CA SER A 9 -2.43 -9.65 3.82
C SER A 9 -2.71 -10.83 4.76
N PRO A 10 -3.51 -11.85 4.37
CA PRO A 10 -3.73 -13.00 5.24
C PRO A 10 -2.44 -13.76 5.54
N THR A 11 -1.58 -13.94 4.54
CA THR A 11 -0.29 -14.62 4.67
C THR A 11 0.68 -13.85 5.56
N ILE A 12 0.75 -12.52 5.46
CA ILE A 12 1.58 -11.65 6.31
C ILE A 12 1.14 -11.75 7.76
N VAL A 13 -0.17 -11.74 8.01
CA VAL A 13 -0.74 -11.90 9.34
C VAL A 13 -0.47 -13.31 9.90
N GLN A 14 -0.53 -14.34 9.07
CA GLN A 14 -0.16 -15.71 9.46
C GLN A 14 1.33 -15.82 9.79
N MET A 15 2.21 -15.25 8.95
CA MET A 15 3.66 -15.19 9.18
C MET A 15 4.00 -14.44 10.47
N ALA A 16 3.18 -13.46 10.87
CA ALA A 16 3.34 -12.76 12.13
C ALA A 16 3.02 -13.63 13.37
N GLY A 17 2.41 -14.83 13.22
CA GLY A 17 2.16 -15.78 14.31
C GLY A 17 0.69 -16.07 14.62
N PHE A 18 -0.27 -15.52 13.85
CA PHE A 18 -1.69 -15.83 14.01
C PHE A 18 -2.04 -17.14 13.30
N HIS A 19 -2.04 -18.26 14.05
CA HIS A 19 -2.30 -19.61 13.55
C HIS A 19 -3.76 -19.89 13.18
N SER A 20 -4.70 -18.99 13.49
CA SER A 20 -6.12 -19.15 13.15
C SER A 20 -6.44 -18.50 11.81
N ASN A 21 -6.81 -19.33 10.84
CA ASN A 21 -7.18 -18.89 9.48
C ASN A 21 -8.35 -17.90 9.49
N GLN A 22 -9.26 -18.04 10.45
CA GLN A 22 -10.45 -17.19 10.59
C GLN A 22 -10.09 -15.78 11.10
N LEU A 23 -9.12 -15.67 12.02
CA LEU A 23 -8.62 -14.38 12.50
C LEU A 23 -7.82 -13.64 11.42
N ALA A 24 -7.00 -14.36 10.64
CA ALA A 24 -6.24 -13.77 9.53
C ALA A 24 -7.16 -13.17 8.44
N LEU A 25 -8.27 -13.85 8.13
CA LEU A 25 -9.29 -13.34 7.20
C LEU A 25 -10.01 -12.11 7.76
N GLN A 26 -10.42 -12.12 9.03
CA GLN A 26 -11.06 -10.98 9.68
C GLN A 26 -10.13 -9.75 9.73
N LEU A 27 -8.85 -9.93 10.04
CA LEU A 27 -7.87 -8.86 10.04
C LEU A 27 -7.63 -8.29 8.63
N SER A 28 -7.63 -9.14 7.61
CA SER A 28 -7.52 -8.70 6.21
C SER A 28 -8.74 -7.90 5.74
N LEU A 29 -9.94 -8.25 6.22
CA LEU A 29 -11.15 -7.45 6.02
C LEU A 29 -11.03 -6.06 6.64
N ILE A 30 -10.50 -5.95 7.86
CA ILE A 30 -10.27 -4.67 8.53
C ILE A 30 -9.25 -3.83 7.75
N VAL A 31 -8.16 -4.45 7.31
CA VAL A 31 -7.13 -3.85 6.44
C VAL A 31 -7.75 -3.29 5.15
N ALA A 32 -8.62 -4.05 4.49
CA ALA A 32 -9.32 -3.60 3.30
C ALA A 32 -10.31 -2.46 3.59
N ALA A 33 -11.03 -2.51 4.71
CA ALA A 33 -11.93 -1.44 5.13
C ALA A 33 -11.17 -0.14 5.43
N LEU A 34 -10.01 -0.23 6.08
CA LEU A 34 -9.12 0.92 6.32
C LEU A 34 -8.61 1.51 5.01
N ASN A 35 -8.27 0.68 4.02
CA ASN A 35 -7.87 1.13 2.70
C ASN A 35 -9.04 1.85 1.98
N ALA A 36 -10.25 1.32 2.05
CA ALA A 36 -11.42 1.97 1.46
C ALA A 36 -11.71 3.33 2.13
N ALA A 37 -11.73 3.38 3.47
CA ALA A 37 -11.95 4.60 4.23
C ALA A 37 -10.85 5.65 4.00
N GLY A 38 -9.58 5.22 4.00
CA GLY A 38 -8.43 6.07 3.71
C GLY A 38 -8.49 6.66 2.30
N THR A 39 -9.00 5.90 1.33
CA THR A 39 -9.13 6.36 -0.05
C THR A 39 -10.24 7.41 -0.16
N ILE A 40 -11.37 7.19 0.51
CA ILE A 40 -12.44 8.19 0.60
C ILE A 40 -11.92 9.48 1.23
N ALA A 41 -11.21 9.39 2.35
CA ALA A 41 -10.58 10.55 2.97
C ALA A 41 -9.57 11.23 2.02
N GLY A 42 -8.79 10.44 1.27
CA GLY A 42 -7.86 10.92 0.26
C GLY A 42 -8.50 11.76 -0.84
N ILE A 43 -9.69 11.36 -1.30
CA ILE A 43 -10.48 12.11 -2.29
C ILE A 43 -10.85 13.50 -1.74
N TYR A 44 -11.16 13.64 -0.45
CA TYR A 44 -11.41 14.96 0.14
C TYR A 44 -10.10 15.75 0.37
N LEU A 45 -9.04 15.06 0.81
CA LEU A 45 -7.75 15.67 1.14
C LEU A 45 -7.00 16.19 -0.09
N ILE A 46 -7.16 15.56 -1.26
CA ILE A 46 -6.45 15.95 -2.49
C ILE A 46 -6.87 17.34 -2.98
N ASP A 47 -8.15 17.67 -2.82
CA ASP A 47 -8.69 18.97 -3.20
C ASP A 47 -8.34 20.07 -2.19
N HIS A 48 -8.16 19.71 -0.91
CA HIS A 48 -7.89 20.66 0.16
C HIS A 48 -6.39 20.96 0.36
N MET A 49 -5.55 19.93 0.38
CA MET A 49 -4.10 20.06 0.60
C MET A 49 -3.30 20.21 -0.71
N GLY A 50 -3.88 19.81 -1.83
CA GLY A 50 -3.20 19.73 -3.11
C GLY A 50 -2.38 18.45 -3.28
N ARG A 51 -2.03 18.16 -4.54
CA ARG A 51 -1.50 16.85 -4.98
C ARG A 51 -0.09 16.59 -4.47
N ARG A 52 0.82 17.57 -4.64
CA ARG A 52 2.26 17.45 -4.30
C ARG A 52 2.52 17.24 -2.80
N PRO A 53 2.01 18.06 -1.87
CA PRO A 53 2.26 17.86 -0.45
C PRO A 53 1.59 16.58 0.08
N LEU A 54 0.43 16.19 -0.47
CA LEU A 54 -0.25 14.94 -0.11
C LEU A 54 0.55 13.70 -0.55
N ALA A 55 1.13 13.71 -1.75
CA ALA A 55 2.02 12.65 -2.20
C ALA A 55 3.28 12.54 -1.32
N LEU A 56 3.95 13.66 -1.04
CA LEU A 56 5.18 13.68 -0.26
C LEU A 56 4.95 13.28 1.21
N SER A 57 3.87 13.75 1.83
CA SER A 57 3.52 13.37 3.20
C SER A 57 3.19 11.87 3.28
N SER A 58 2.43 11.33 2.32
CA SER A 58 2.14 9.89 2.27
C SER A 58 3.39 9.03 2.09
N LEU A 59 4.33 9.45 1.22
CA LEU A 59 5.61 8.75 1.04
C LEU A 59 6.44 8.73 2.33
N SER A 60 6.49 9.85 3.06
CA SER A 60 7.19 9.90 4.34
C SER A 60 6.56 8.97 5.38
N GLY A 61 5.23 8.93 5.48
CA GLY A 61 4.52 8.03 6.38
C GLY A 61 4.68 6.55 6.01
N VAL A 62 4.69 6.24 4.70
CA VAL A 62 4.97 4.90 4.17
C VAL A 62 6.40 4.45 4.49
N PHE A 63 7.38 5.35 4.38
CA PHE A 63 8.75 5.01 4.76
C PHE A 63 8.85 4.65 6.24
N VAL A 64 8.27 5.46 7.12
CA VAL A 64 8.27 5.20 8.57
C VAL A 64 7.56 3.89 8.91
N SER A 65 6.42 3.60 8.30
CA SER A 65 5.68 2.36 8.57
C SER A 65 6.44 1.11 8.10
N LEU A 66 7.15 1.19 6.98
CA LEU A 66 8.02 0.11 6.51
C LEU A 66 9.20 -0.13 7.47
N VAL A 67 9.80 0.92 8.03
CA VAL A 67 10.85 0.79 9.05
C VAL A 67 10.31 0.10 10.30
N VAL A 68 9.12 0.49 10.76
CA VAL A 68 8.46 -0.16 11.92
C VAL A 68 8.19 -1.64 11.62
N LEU A 69 7.69 -1.97 10.43
CA LEU A 69 7.44 -3.34 10.01
C LEU A 69 8.73 -4.17 9.95
N ALA A 70 9.81 -3.61 9.38
CA ALA A 70 11.12 -4.26 9.31
C ALA A 70 11.71 -4.53 10.69
N VAL A 71 11.65 -3.56 11.60
CA VAL A 71 12.09 -3.72 13.00
C VAL A 71 11.25 -4.78 13.73
N SER A 72 9.95 -4.83 13.46
CA SER A 72 9.05 -5.84 14.06
C SER A 72 9.48 -7.25 13.71
N PHE A 73 9.81 -7.50 12.44
CA PHE A 73 10.30 -8.80 11.98
C PHE A 73 11.72 -9.09 12.49
N PHE A 74 12.60 -8.09 12.53
CA PHE A 74 13.98 -8.27 13.01
C PHE A 74 14.06 -8.63 14.50
N LEU A 75 13.23 -8.00 15.32
CA LEU A 75 13.19 -8.25 16.77
C LEU A 75 12.35 -9.49 17.14
N GLN A 76 11.82 -10.24 16.15
CA GLN A 76 10.82 -11.31 16.37
C GLN A 76 9.69 -10.86 17.33
N SER A 77 9.34 -9.57 17.25
CA SER A 77 8.42 -8.94 18.20
C SER A 77 6.99 -9.41 17.98
N THR A 78 6.17 -9.26 19.02
CA THR A 78 4.77 -9.67 19.11
C THR A 78 4.00 -9.45 17.80
N SER A 79 3.23 -10.46 17.38
CA SER A 79 2.40 -10.48 16.17
C SER A 79 1.56 -9.21 15.96
N PHE A 80 1.18 -8.55 17.05
CA PHE A 80 0.46 -7.27 17.05
C PHE A 80 1.24 -6.10 16.45
N LEU A 81 2.56 -6.02 16.64
CA LEU A 81 3.38 -4.92 16.14
C LEU A 81 3.50 -4.96 14.61
N ALA A 82 3.63 -6.17 14.04
CA ALA A 82 3.62 -6.36 12.59
C ALA A 82 2.27 -5.97 11.98
N VAL A 83 1.15 -6.34 12.61
CA VAL A 83 -0.20 -5.94 12.18
C VAL A 83 -0.39 -4.42 12.29
N ALA A 84 0.09 -3.80 13.37
CA ALA A 84 0.04 -2.35 13.55
C ALA A 84 0.88 -1.61 12.49
N GLY A 85 2.08 -2.11 12.18
CA GLY A 85 2.92 -1.57 11.10
C GLY A 85 2.24 -1.65 9.73
N LEU A 86 1.57 -2.78 9.44
CA LEU A 86 0.78 -2.96 8.23
C LEU A 86 -0.41 -1.99 8.15
N ALA A 87 -1.14 -1.83 9.26
CA ALA A 87 -2.26 -0.89 9.34
C ALA A 87 -1.80 0.57 9.15
N LEU A 88 -0.68 0.96 9.78
CA LEU A 88 -0.06 2.28 9.59
C LEU A 88 0.36 2.49 8.13
N TYR A 89 0.95 1.47 7.50
CA TYR A 89 1.29 1.53 6.07
C TYR A 89 0.07 1.86 5.22
N ILE A 90 -1.07 1.21 5.47
CA ILE A 90 -2.30 1.45 4.71
C ILE A 90 -2.87 2.84 4.97
N ILE A 91 -2.90 3.29 6.24
CA ILE A 91 -3.42 4.60 6.63
C ILE A 91 -2.65 5.73 5.95
N PHE A 92 -1.33 5.62 5.83
CA PHE A 92 -0.53 6.64 5.15
C PHE A 92 -0.53 6.49 3.62
N PHE A 93 -0.52 5.25 3.11
CA PHE A 93 -0.49 5.00 1.67
C PHE A 93 -1.79 5.42 0.98
N SER A 94 -2.93 5.04 1.57
CA SER A 94 -4.24 5.10 0.95
C SER A 94 -4.69 6.52 0.53
N PRO A 95 -4.62 7.55 1.39
CA PRO A 95 -5.08 8.89 1.02
C PRO A 95 -4.19 9.62 0.02
N GLY A 96 -2.89 9.29 -0.04
CA GLY A 96 -1.93 9.98 -0.92
C GLY A 96 -1.56 9.16 -2.15
N MET A 97 -0.73 8.13 -1.98
CA MET A 97 -0.24 7.31 -3.10
C MET A 97 -1.32 6.48 -3.78
N GLY A 98 -2.50 6.32 -3.17
CA GLY A 98 -3.67 5.72 -3.82
C GLY A 98 -4.19 6.57 -4.99
N PRO A 99 -4.79 7.75 -4.74
CA PRO A 99 -5.43 8.56 -5.79
C PRO A 99 -4.49 9.54 -6.51
N VAL A 100 -3.42 10.01 -5.86
CA VAL A 100 -2.61 11.13 -6.40
C VAL A 100 -1.89 10.78 -7.71
N PRO A 101 -1.20 9.62 -7.85
CA PRO A 101 -0.52 9.32 -9.11
C PRO A 101 -1.47 9.26 -10.31
N TRP A 102 -2.68 8.70 -10.14
CA TRP A 102 -3.66 8.59 -11.21
C TRP A 102 -4.27 9.93 -11.62
N THR A 103 -4.54 10.80 -10.64
CA THR A 103 -5.04 12.16 -10.88
C THR A 103 -4.00 13.06 -11.51
N VAL A 104 -2.75 12.99 -11.04
CA VAL A 104 -1.63 13.74 -11.65
C VAL A 104 -1.40 13.31 -13.11
N ASN A 105 -1.51 12.00 -13.38
CA ASN A 105 -1.34 11.46 -14.74
C ASN A 105 -2.46 11.93 -15.70
N SER A 106 -3.67 12.24 -15.20
CA SER A 106 -4.74 12.80 -16.02
C SER A 106 -4.64 14.34 -16.16
N GLU A 107 -4.05 15.03 -15.19
CA GLU A 107 -3.91 16.49 -15.18
C GLU A 107 -2.70 17.01 -15.99
N ILE A 108 -1.58 16.27 -16.03
CA ILE A 108 -0.34 16.75 -16.65
C ILE A 108 -0.36 16.64 -18.19
N TYR A 109 -0.95 15.58 -18.74
CA TYR A 109 -0.82 15.33 -20.18
C TYR A 109 -1.83 16.13 -21.02
N PRO A 110 -1.39 16.68 -22.17
CA PRO A 110 -2.30 17.24 -23.17
C PRO A 110 -3.35 16.21 -23.60
N GLN A 111 -4.58 16.67 -23.85
CA GLN A 111 -5.73 15.81 -24.20
C GLN A 111 -5.42 14.84 -25.36
N ALA A 112 -4.68 15.30 -26.37
CA ALA A 112 -4.32 14.51 -27.55
C ALA A 112 -3.44 13.27 -27.23
N TYR A 113 -2.60 13.35 -26.19
CA TYR A 113 -1.63 12.30 -25.84
C TYR A 113 -1.94 11.60 -24.52
N ARG A 114 -2.95 12.07 -23.78
CA ARG A 114 -3.32 11.54 -22.46
C ARG A 114 -3.59 10.03 -22.49
N GLY A 115 -4.20 9.51 -23.55
CA GLY A 115 -4.45 8.08 -23.69
C GLY A 115 -3.14 7.27 -23.75
N ILE A 116 -2.18 7.71 -24.56
CA ILE A 116 -0.90 7.02 -24.75
C ILE A 116 -0.04 7.13 -23.48
N CYS A 117 0.16 8.34 -22.96
CA CYS A 117 0.95 8.55 -21.76
C CYS A 117 0.29 7.89 -20.53
N GLY A 118 -1.04 7.90 -20.48
CA GLY A 118 -1.86 7.16 -19.52
C GLY A 118 -1.61 5.66 -19.56
N GLY A 119 -1.68 5.08 -20.76
CA GLY A 119 -1.40 3.67 -21.01
C GLY A 119 0.02 3.29 -20.61
N MET A 120 1.04 4.08 -21.00
CA MET A 120 2.43 3.83 -20.62
C MET A 120 2.64 3.82 -19.11
N ALA A 121 2.07 4.80 -18.40
CA ALA A 121 2.14 4.86 -16.93
C ALA A 121 1.48 3.64 -16.29
N ALA A 122 0.33 3.21 -16.80
CA ALA A 122 -0.35 2.00 -16.35
C ALA A 122 0.49 0.74 -16.62
N THR A 123 1.10 0.61 -17.80
CA THR A 123 1.98 -0.51 -18.13
C THR A 123 3.15 -0.60 -17.16
N VAL A 124 3.83 0.52 -16.87
CA VAL A 124 4.93 0.56 -15.89
C VAL A 124 4.43 0.17 -14.49
N ASN A 125 3.25 0.64 -14.08
CA ASN A 125 2.64 0.27 -12.81
C ASN A 125 2.37 -1.24 -12.72
N TRP A 126 1.76 -1.83 -13.74
CA TRP A 126 1.44 -3.25 -13.76
C TRP A 126 2.67 -4.15 -13.86
N VAL A 127 3.66 -3.79 -14.67
CA VAL A 127 4.95 -4.51 -14.73
C VAL A 127 5.65 -4.48 -13.37
N SER A 128 5.70 -3.31 -12.72
CA SER A 128 6.25 -3.19 -11.36
C SER A 128 5.46 -4.01 -10.35
N ASN A 129 4.13 -4.08 -10.49
CA ASN A 129 3.27 -4.90 -9.65
C ASN A 129 3.60 -6.40 -9.79
N VAL A 130 3.76 -6.89 -11.01
CA VAL A 130 4.14 -8.29 -11.28
C VAL A 130 5.48 -8.61 -10.62
N ILE A 131 6.50 -7.78 -10.86
CA ILE A 131 7.84 -7.97 -10.30
C ILE A 131 7.77 -8.07 -8.77
N VAL A 132 7.07 -7.15 -8.11
CA VAL A 132 6.99 -7.12 -6.63
C VAL A 132 6.15 -8.29 -6.10
N SER A 133 5.08 -8.67 -6.78
CA SER A 133 4.20 -9.75 -6.29
C SER A 133 4.86 -11.13 -6.39
N GLU A 134 5.59 -11.40 -7.47
CA GLU A 134 6.36 -12.65 -7.63
C GLU A 134 7.59 -12.71 -6.71
N SER A 135 8.31 -11.60 -6.54
CA SER A 135 9.49 -11.56 -5.67
C SER A 135 9.14 -11.63 -4.17
N PHE A 136 7.94 -11.18 -3.77
CA PHE A 136 7.58 -11.15 -2.36
C PHE A 136 7.52 -12.53 -1.71
N LEU A 137 6.83 -13.49 -2.34
CA LEU A 137 6.73 -14.86 -1.81
C LEU A 137 8.10 -15.55 -1.74
N SER A 138 8.94 -15.37 -2.75
CA SER A 138 10.27 -15.97 -2.78
C SER A 138 11.20 -15.40 -1.70
N ILE A 139 11.14 -14.09 -1.43
CA ILE A 139 11.90 -13.46 -0.34
C ILE A 139 11.33 -13.86 1.03
N ALA A 140 10.01 -13.88 1.18
CA ALA A 140 9.36 -14.24 2.44
C ALA A 140 9.59 -15.71 2.83
N ALA A 141 9.73 -16.62 1.87
CA ALA A 141 10.06 -18.02 2.11
C ALA A 141 11.54 -18.27 2.40
N ALA A 142 12.43 -17.33 2.05
CA ALA A 142 13.88 -17.44 2.26
C ALA A 142 14.35 -16.84 3.60
N ALA A 143 13.49 -16.08 4.28
CA ALA A 143 13.72 -15.47 5.59
C ALA A 143 13.22 -16.36 6.73
#